data_AF-A0A7J7DXN6-F1
#
_entry.id   AF-A0A7J7DXN6-F1
#
_cell.length_a   1.000
_cell.length_b   1.000
_cell.length_c   1.000
_cell.angle_alpha   90.00
_cell.angle_beta   90.00
_cell.angle_gamma   90.00
#
_symmetry.space_group_name_H-M   'P 1'
#
loop_
_entity.id
_entity.type
_entity.pdbx_description
1 polymer ?
#
loop_
_entity_poly.entity_id
_entity_poly.type
_entity_poly.pdbx_seq_one_letter_code
_entity_poly.pdbx_strand_id
1 'polypeptide(L)'
;MLGDSTTILSNGNVYTPPDPQRTYQVVVAATRDMGIGKDGKMPWRLPSDLKFFKNITMTASDSGKKNAVIMGRKTWESIPLQQRPLPGRLNVVLTRSGSFDIATAENVVICGSLASALELLAASPYCLSIEKVFVLGGGQILRDALNAPQCEAIHITEIQASIDCDTFIPTIDSSVFQPWYSSFPVVENDIRYWFTTYVRVRSSAVESLSQNNGLTFNSNSDSSKFEVKKFSFLPKMIFDRHEEYLYLRLVEDIVSDGNLKDDRTGTGTLSKFGCQMRFNLRKTFPLITTKKVFWRGVVEELLWFISGSTNAKVLQQKGIHIWDGNASKDYLDSVGLTDREEGDLGPVYGFQWRHFGARYTDMHADYTGQGFDQLLDVIEKIKNKPDDRRIILSAWNPSDLKLMALPPCHMFAQFYVANGELSCQMYQRSADMGLGVPFNIASYALLTCMIAHVSDLIPGDFIHVTGDTHVYRTHVRPLQEQLQKLPRPFPILKINPDKKNIDSFVAADFGLIGYDPHEKIEMKMAV
;
A
#
# COMPACT_ATOMS: atom_id res chain seq x y z
N MET A 1 68.75 39.72 -30.56
CA MET A 1 67.63 40.67 -30.74
C MET A 1 66.46 39.91 -31.33
N LEU A 2 65.25 40.27 -30.90
CA LEU A 2 63.92 39.66 -31.15
C LEU A 2 63.69 38.39 -30.33
N GLY A 3 62.73 38.29 -29.40
CA GLY A 3 61.63 39.18 -29.02
C GLY A 3 60.45 38.30 -28.58
N ASP A 4 59.95 38.51 -27.36
CA ASP A 4 58.89 37.77 -26.67
C ASP A 4 57.53 37.73 -27.41
N SER A 5 56.77 36.67 -27.19
CA SER A 5 55.35 36.80 -26.81
C SER A 5 54.84 35.56 -26.05
N THR A 6 54.38 35.84 -24.83
CA THR A 6 53.72 34.99 -23.84
C THR A 6 52.34 34.48 -24.29
N THR A 7 52.02 33.22 -23.94
CA THR A 7 50.63 32.78 -23.76
C THR A 7 50.50 32.02 -22.44
N ILE A 8 49.79 32.62 -21.50
CA ILE A 8 49.42 32.09 -20.19
C ILE A 8 48.24 31.13 -20.39
N LEU A 9 48.37 29.86 -20.00
CA LEU A 9 47.25 28.93 -19.91
C LEU A 9 46.67 28.99 -18.50
N SER A 10 45.42 29.43 -18.42
CA SER A 10 44.59 29.54 -17.23
C SER A 10 44.27 28.17 -16.62
N ASN A 11 44.33 28.07 -15.29
CA ASN A 11 43.77 26.98 -14.50
C ASN A 11 42.26 26.86 -14.75
N GLY A 12 41.88 25.93 -15.64
CA GLY A 12 40.51 25.48 -15.78
C GLY A 12 40.19 24.47 -14.69
N ASN A 13 39.37 24.86 -13.72
CA ASN A 13 38.63 23.90 -12.89
C ASN A 13 37.77 23.04 -13.83
N VAL A 14 38.25 21.83 -14.10
CA VAL A 14 37.45 20.81 -14.77
C VAL A 14 36.33 20.43 -13.79
N TYR A 15 35.13 20.93 -14.06
CA TYR A 15 33.91 20.34 -13.52
C TYR A 15 33.78 18.94 -14.12
N THR A 16 34.37 17.94 -13.46
CA THR A 16 34.07 16.55 -13.71
C THR A 16 32.58 16.35 -13.37
N PRO A 17 31.76 15.79 -14.26
CA PRO A 17 30.43 15.35 -13.87
C PRO A 17 30.58 14.38 -12.69
N PRO A 18 29.70 14.40 -11.66
CA PRO A 18 29.78 13.39 -10.61
C PRO A 18 29.74 12.02 -11.27
N ASP A 19 30.75 11.19 -11.00
CA ASP A 19 30.80 9.79 -11.45
C ASP A 19 29.46 9.13 -11.14
N PRO A 20 28.94 8.25 -12.01
CA PRO A 20 27.65 7.61 -11.78
C PRO A 20 27.70 6.77 -10.50
N GLN A 21 27.26 7.35 -9.37
CA GLN A 21 27.19 6.63 -8.11
C GLN A 21 26.03 5.64 -8.16
N ARG A 22 26.34 4.39 -7.84
CA ARG A 22 25.34 3.34 -7.77
C ARG A 22 24.43 3.52 -6.56
N THR A 23 23.14 3.28 -6.72
CA THR A 23 22.17 3.24 -5.62
C THR A 23 22.21 1.90 -4.89
N TYR A 24 21.59 1.84 -3.72
CA TYR A 24 21.51 0.62 -2.92
C TYR A 24 20.20 0.50 -2.17
N GLN A 25 19.98 -0.68 -1.60
CA GLN A 25 18.86 -1.00 -0.73
C GLN A 25 19.40 -1.46 0.63
N VAL A 26 18.66 -1.22 1.70
CA VAL A 26 19.01 -1.71 3.04
C VAL A 26 18.24 -2.98 3.33
N VAL A 27 18.89 -3.97 3.97
CA VAL A 27 18.22 -5.13 4.54
C VAL A 27 18.59 -5.23 6.02
N VAL A 28 17.60 -5.21 6.90
CA VAL A 28 17.82 -5.18 8.35
C VAL A 28 16.67 -5.85 9.11
N ALA A 29 16.95 -6.40 10.28
CA ALA A 29 15.94 -6.80 11.25
C ALA A 29 16.09 -5.90 12.49
N ALA A 30 14.99 -5.34 12.99
CA ALA A 30 15.04 -4.43 14.12
C ALA A 30 13.82 -4.57 15.04
N THR A 31 14.05 -4.32 16.34
CA THR A 31 12.97 -4.15 17.32
C THR A 31 12.17 -2.88 17.05
N ARG A 32 11.05 -2.69 17.77
CA ARG A 32 10.24 -1.46 17.73
C ARG A 32 11.07 -0.19 17.98
N ASP A 33 12.09 -0.28 18.84
CA ASP A 33 12.98 0.84 19.20
C ASP A 33 14.22 0.92 18.30
N MET A 34 14.18 0.27 17.13
CA MET A 34 15.26 0.23 16.15
C MET A 34 16.56 -0.40 16.70
N GLY A 35 16.45 -1.32 17.67
CA GLY A 35 17.55 -2.14 18.16
C GLY A 35 17.84 -3.30 17.21
N ILE A 36 19.12 -3.50 16.87
CA ILE A 36 19.56 -4.48 15.85
C ILE A 36 20.56 -5.52 16.37
N GLY A 37 21.09 -5.33 17.58
CA GLY A 37 22.23 -6.11 18.07
C GLY A 37 22.48 -5.96 19.56
N LYS A 38 23.07 -7.01 20.14
CA LYS A 38 23.58 -7.07 21.51
C LYS A 38 24.90 -7.84 21.53
N ASP A 39 25.94 -7.30 22.16
CA ASP A 39 27.26 -7.92 22.32
C ASP A 39 27.86 -8.43 20.99
N GLY A 40 27.62 -7.69 19.91
CA GLY A 40 28.10 -8.03 18.55
C GLY A 40 27.35 -9.17 17.86
N LYS A 41 26.20 -9.61 18.38
CA LYS A 41 25.35 -10.67 17.83
C LYS A 41 23.91 -10.18 17.63
N MET A 42 23.15 -10.94 16.85
CA MET A 42 21.69 -10.79 16.79
C MET A 42 21.08 -11.35 18.09
N PRO A 43 20.24 -10.59 18.81
CA PRO A 43 19.68 -11.03 20.10
C PRO A 43 18.45 -11.94 19.95
N TRP A 44 18.09 -12.31 18.73
CA TRP A 44 17.00 -13.24 18.42
C TRP A 44 17.47 -14.33 17.45
N ARG A 45 16.66 -15.39 17.33
CA ARG A 45 16.86 -16.45 16.35
C ARG A 45 15.58 -16.64 15.54
N LEU A 46 15.58 -16.12 14.32
CA LEU A 46 14.44 -16.16 13.40
C LEU A 46 14.85 -16.81 12.07
N PRO A 47 14.82 -18.15 11.93
CA PRO A 47 15.15 -18.84 10.69
C PRO A 47 14.39 -18.33 9.46
N SER A 48 13.13 -17.94 9.62
CA SER A 48 12.31 -17.42 8.53
C SER A 48 12.76 -16.02 8.08
N ASP A 49 13.28 -15.19 8.98
CA ASP A 49 13.94 -13.93 8.65
C ASP A 49 15.24 -14.16 7.87
N LEU A 50 16.09 -15.08 8.31
CA LEU A 50 17.31 -15.43 7.58
C LEU A 50 17.02 -15.98 6.18
N LYS A 51 15.92 -16.72 6.01
CA LYS A 51 15.44 -17.18 4.71
C LYS A 51 14.99 -16.01 3.83
N PHE A 52 14.26 -15.05 4.40
CA PHE A 52 13.88 -13.82 3.70
C PHE A 52 15.12 -13.02 3.25
N PHE A 53 16.04 -12.74 4.17
CA PHE A 53 17.33 -12.10 3.91
C PHE A 53 18.11 -12.80 2.79
N LYS A 54 18.22 -14.13 2.85
CA LYS A 54 18.91 -14.90 1.81
C LYS A 54 18.23 -14.73 0.46
N ASN A 55 16.92 -14.90 0.39
CA ASN A 55 16.18 -14.82 -0.86
C ASN A 55 16.30 -13.43 -1.49
N ILE A 56 16.07 -12.38 -0.71
CA ILE A 56 16.06 -11.01 -1.24
C ILE A 56 17.45 -10.56 -1.71
N THR A 57 18.50 -10.95 -0.99
CA THR A 57 19.87 -10.56 -1.35
C THR A 57 20.48 -11.45 -2.43
N MET A 58 20.00 -12.67 -2.64
CA MET A 58 20.58 -13.63 -3.59
C MET A 58 19.86 -13.69 -4.93
N THR A 59 18.56 -13.42 -4.98
CA THR A 59 17.78 -13.51 -6.23
C THR A 59 18.03 -12.29 -7.13
N ALA A 60 18.72 -12.52 -8.25
CA ALA A 60 18.80 -11.60 -9.37
C ALA A 60 17.67 -11.90 -10.38
N SER A 61 17.21 -10.88 -11.11
CA SER A 61 16.26 -11.03 -12.19
C SER A 61 16.92 -11.53 -13.49
N ASP A 62 18.17 -11.15 -13.71
CA ASP A 62 19.02 -11.63 -14.81
C ASP A 62 19.88 -12.81 -14.34
N SER A 63 19.74 -13.96 -15.00
CA SER A 63 20.50 -15.18 -14.68
C SER A 63 22.01 -15.05 -14.88
N GLY A 64 22.46 -14.08 -15.70
CA GLY A 64 23.87 -13.79 -15.92
C GLY A 64 24.49 -12.86 -14.87
N LYS A 65 23.68 -12.30 -13.95
CA LYS A 65 24.12 -11.35 -12.93
C LYS A 65 23.98 -11.94 -11.53
N LYS A 66 24.73 -11.35 -10.59
CA LYS A 66 24.59 -11.59 -9.15
C LYS A 66 24.30 -10.28 -8.43
N ASN A 67 23.95 -10.33 -7.15
CA ASN A 67 23.84 -9.14 -6.33
C ASN A 67 25.12 -8.92 -5.50
N ALA A 68 25.33 -7.69 -5.03
CA ALA A 68 26.38 -7.34 -4.09
C ALA A 68 25.78 -7.06 -2.70
N VAL A 69 26.50 -7.47 -1.67
CA VAL A 69 26.17 -7.19 -0.27
C VAL A 69 27.32 -6.43 0.38
N ILE A 70 27.03 -5.25 0.92
CA ILE A 70 27.99 -4.38 1.60
C ILE A 70 27.78 -4.51 3.10
N MET A 71 28.86 -4.78 3.83
CA MET A 71 28.81 -4.86 5.28
C MET A 71 30.10 -4.38 5.95
N GLY A 72 30.01 -3.97 7.21
CA GLY A 72 31.18 -3.62 8.01
C GLY A 72 31.95 -4.84 8.51
N ARG A 73 33.23 -4.63 8.83
CA ARG A 73 34.13 -5.66 9.39
C ARG A 73 33.51 -6.47 10.54
N LYS A 74 32.90 -5.80 11.54
CA LYS A 74 32.27 -6.48 12.69
C LYS A 74 31.08 -7.36 12.27
N THR A 75 30.28 -6.91 11.30
CA THR A 75 29.17 -7.71 10.75
C THR A 75 29.72 -8.92 10.01
N TRP A 76 30.76 -8.75 9.18
CA TRP A 76 31.46 -9.87 8.54
C TRP A 76 32.02 -10.88 9.55
N GLU A 77 32.63 -10.38 10.63
CA GLU A 77 33.18 -11.21 11.72
C GLU A 77 32.09 -11.98 12.47
N SER A 78 30.87 -11.43 12.55
CA SER A 78 29.74 -12.08 13.21
C SER A 78 29.11 -13.23 12.40
N ILE A 79 29.34 -13.29 11.08
CA ILE A 79 28.85 -14.38 10.23
C ILE A 79 29.69 -15.64 10.50
N PRO A 80 29.07 -16.82 10.75
CA PRO A 80 29.79 -18.08 10.97
C PRO A 80 30.77 -18.38 9.83
N LEU A 81 31.94 -18.96 10.17
CA LEU A 81 33.00 -19.30 9.21
C LEU A 81 32.48 -20.16 8.04
N GLN A 82 31.55 -21.08 8.30
CA GLN A 82 30.97 -21.97 7.30
C GLN A 82 29.96 -21.27 6.37
N GLN A 83 29.58 -20.04 6.70
CA GLN A 83 28.57 -19.25 5.98
C GLN A 83 29.15 -17.98 5.35
N ARG A 84 30.45 -17.68 5.58
CA ARG A 84 31.17 -16.58 4.94
C ARG A 84 32.22 -17.10 3.94
N PRO A 85 32.32 -16.54 2.72
CA PRO A 85 31.46 -15.51 2.16
C PRO A 85 30.01 -15.96 1.97
N LEU A 86 29.07 -15.00 1.95
CA LEU A 86 27.68 -15.31 1.65
C LEU A 86 27.57 -15.83 0.21
N PRO A 87 27.13 -17.08 -0.03
CA PRO A 87 27.18 -17.71 -1.35
C PRO A 87 26.23 -17.03 -2.34
N GLY A 88 26.58 -17.09 -3.64
CA GLY A 88 25.79 -16.54 -4.74
C GLY A 88 25.79 -15.00 -4.83
N ARG A 89 26.65 -14.32 -4.05
CA ARG A 89 26.69 -12.86 -3.93
C ARG A 89 28.14 -12.37 -3.93
N LEU A 90 28.36 -11.15 -4.42
CA LEU A 90 29.61 -10.44 -4.19
C LEU A 90 29.59 -9.83 -2.79
N ASN A 91 30.55 -10.17 -1.95
CA ASN A 91 30.65 -9.65 -0.58
C ASN A 91 31.62 -8.48 -0.55
N VAL A 92 31.16 -7.30 -0.15
CA VAL A 92 31.99 -6.11 -0.01
C VAL A 92 32.14 -5.77 1.47
N VAL A 93 33.35 -5.88 1.99
CA VAL A 93 33.66 -5.68 3.41
C VAL A 93 34.30 -4.31 3.60
N LEU A 94 33.64 -3.47 4.40
CA LEU A 94 34.14 -2.13 4.74
C LEU A 94 35.12 -2.21 5.92
N THR A 95 36.39 -1.88 5.67
CA THR A 95 37.45 -1.82 6.69
C THR A 95 38.51 -0.79 6.32
N ARG A 96 39.08 -0.14 7.34
CA ARG A 96 40.24 0.78 7.22
C ARG A 96 41.56 0.10 7.55
N SER A 97 41.52 -1.11 8.11
CA SER A 97 42.71 -1.88 8.45
C SER A 97 43.25 -2.55 7.18
N GLY A 98 44.41 -2.09 6.70
CA GLY A 98 45.06 -2.59 5.46
C GLY A 98 45.64 -4.01 5.57
N SER A 99 45.70 -4.58 6.78
CA SER A 99 46.20 -5.93 7.07
C SER A 99 45.04 -6.87 7.39
N PHE A 100 44.17 -7.12 6.40
CA PHE A 100 43.04 -8.02 6.57
C PHE A 100 43.12 -9.17 5.53
N ASP A 101 43.47 -10.37 5.99
CA ASP A 101 43.67 -11.59 5.17
C ASP A 101 42.41 -12.12 4.45
N ILE A 102 41.33 -11.32 4.38
CA ILE A 102 40.11 -11.64 3.62
C ILE A 102 40.34 -11.58 2.09
N ALA A 103 41.33 -10.81 1.63
CA ALA A 103 41.52 -10.46 0.22
C ALA A 103 41.77 -11.65 -0.74
N THR A 104 41.91 -12.88 -0.21
CA THR A 104 42.15 -14.10 -0.98
C THR A 104 40.89 -14.94 -1.24
N ALA A 105 39.76 -14.62 -0.60
CA ALA A 105 38.51 -15.36 -0.79
C ALA A 105 37.81 -14.93 -2.09
N GLU A 106 37.46 -15.90 -2.94
CA GLU A 106 36.68 -15.66 -4.14
C GLU A 106 35.36 -14.96 -3.80
N ASN A 107 34.94 -13.99 -4.62
CA ASN A 107 33.73 -13.18 -4.41
C ASN A 107 33.75 -12.29 -3.16
N VAL A 108 34.92 -11.90 -2.67
CA VAL A 108 35.07 -10.90 -1.61
C VAL A 108 35.93 -9.72 -2.07
N VAL A 109 35.48 -8.50 -1.76
CA VAL A 109 36.23 -7.26 -2.02
C VAL A 109 36.26 -6.41 -0.77
N ILE A 110 37.35 -5.66 -0.59
CA ILE A 110 37.54 -4.75 0.54
C ILE A 110 37.47 -3.32 0.04
N CYS A 111 36.71 -2.47 0.75
CA CYS A 111 36.64 -1.04 0.50
C CYS A 111 36.81 -0.25 1.81
N GLY A 112 37.32 0.99 1.72
CA GLY A 112 37.54 1.83 2.89
C GLY A 112 36.28 2.52 3.42
N SER A 113 35.26 2.66 2.58
CA SER A 113 34.01 3.37 2.87
C SER A 113 32.86 2.90 1.97
N LEU A 114 31.62 3.25 2.35
CA LEU A 114 30.44 3.01 1.53
C LEU A 114 30.56 3.72 0.16
N ALA A 115 31.04 4.97 0.13
CA ALA A 115 31.25 5.71 -1.11
C ALA A 115 32.19 4.97 -2.08
N SER A 116 33.39 4.58 -1.61
CA SER A 116 34.34 3.82 -2.42
C SER A 116 33.80 2.46 -2.89
N ALA A 117 32.91 1.83 -2.11
CA ALA A 117 32.26 0.60 -2.52
C ALA A 117 31.24 0.84 -3.65
N LEU A 118 30.46 1.91 -3.58
CA LEU A 118 29.50 2.26 -4.63
C LEU A 118 30.19 2.69 -5.92
N GLU A 119 31.30 3.42 -5.84
CA GLU A 119 32.17 3.77 -6.97
C GLU A 119 32.74 2.51 -7.64
N LEU A 120 33.32 1.60 -6.85
CA LEU A 120 33.82 0.33 -7.35
C LEU A 120 32.71 -0.47 -8.08
N LEU A 121 31.53 -0.54 -7.46
CA LEU A 121 30.39 -1.29 -7.99
C LEU A 121 29.73 -0.62 -9.21
N ALA A 122 30.02 0.65 -9.46
CA ALA A 122 29.63 1.39 -10.66
C ALA A 122 30.65 1.24 -11.80
N ALA A 123 31.87 0.79 -11.50
CA ALA A 123 32.91 0.57 -12.49
C ALA A 123 32.88 -0.85 -13.09
N SER A 124 33.53 -1.02 -14.24
CA SER A 124 33.77 -2.33 -14.85
C SER A 124 34.73 -3.17 -13.98
N PRO A 125 34.52 -4.49 -13.82
CA PRO A 125 33.47 -5.33 -14.45
C PRO A 125 32.16 -5.41 -13.66
N TYR A 126 32.04 -4.72 -12.53
CA TYR A 126 30.91 -4.88 -11.61
C TYR A 126 29.62 -4.27 -12.12
N CYS A 127 29.66 -3.16 -12.85
CA CYS A 127 28.46 -2.56 -13.45
C CYS A 127 27.76 -3.48 -14.47
N LEU A 128 28.50 -4.43 -15.06
CA LEU A 128 27.96 -5.41 -16.01
C LEU A 128 27.47 -6.70 -15.33
N SER A 129 28.13 -7.10 -14.24
CA SER A 129 27.91 -8.40 -13.58
C SER A 129 27.06 -8.33 -12.30
N ILE A 130 26.89 -7.15 -11.72
CA ILE A 130 26.12 -6.96 -10.50
C ILE A 130 24.79 -6.29 -10.84
N GLU A 131 23.67 -6.87 -10.42
CA GLU A 131 22.34 -6.32 -10.65
C GLU A 131 21.94 -5.31 -9.55
N LYS A 132 21.89 -5.75 -8.29
CA LYS A 132 21.50 -4.91 -7.15
C LYS A 132 22.57 -4.86 -6.06
N VAL A 133 22.55 -3.80 -5.26
CA VAL A 133 23.44 -3.58 -4.11
C VAL A 133 22.61 -3.51 -2.83
N PHE A 134 22.99 -4.30 -1.83
CA PHE A 134 22.35 -4.34 -0.53
C PHE A 134 23.33 -3.95 0.58
N VAL A 135 22.96 -3.01 1.45
CA VAL A 135 23.71 -2.66 2.67
C VAL A 135 23.10 -3.40 3.85
N LEU A 136 23.93 -4.16 4.58
CA LEU A 136 23.47 -5.13 5.58
C LEU A 136 23.75 -4.73 7.04
N GLY A 137 24.61 -3.75 7.28
CA GLY A 137 25.15 -3.49 8.63
C GLY A 137 26.65 -3.21 8.64
N GLY A 138 27.27 -2.90 9.78
CA GLY A 138 26.72 -2.84 11.13
C GLY A 138 26.13 -1.48 11.51
N GLY A 139 25.83 -1.26 12.79
CA GLY A 139 25.06 -0.10 13.27
C GLY A 139 25.56 1.27 12.78
N GLN A 140 26.88 1.48 12.69
CA GLN A 140 27.42 2.73 12.14
C GLN A 140 27.11 2.91 10.65
N ILE A 141 27.28 1.84 9.86
CA ILE A 141 27.01 1.88 8.41
C ILE A 141 25.52 2.13 8.18
N LEU A 142 24.64 1.48 8.95
CA LEU A 142 23.19 1.68 8.82
C LEU A 142 22.75 3.07 9.28
N ARG A 143 23.39 3.67 10.29
CA ARG A 143 23.15 5.09 10.65
C ARG A 143 23.42 6.03 9.47
N ASP A 144 24.50 5.76 8.73
CA ASP A 144 24.89 6.60 7.60
C ASP A 144 24.09 6.25 6.33
N ALA A 145 23.60 5.02 6.19
CA ALA A 145 23.00 4.52 4.95
C ALA A 145 21.46 4.53 4.92
N LEU A 146 20.76 4.29 6.04
CA LEU A 146 19.33 4.01 6.06
C LEU A 146 18.48 5.08 5.37
N ASN A 147 18.73 6.35 5.70
CA ASN A 147 17.96 7.48 5.17
C ASN A 147 18.71 8.28 4.09
N ALA A 148 19.90 7.85 3.69
CA ALA A 148 20.74 8.58 2.74
C ALA A 148 20.13 8.62 1.33
N PRO A 149 20.41 9.67 0.52
CA PRO A 149 19.81 9.86 -0.79
C PRO A 149 19.96 8.68 -1.75
N GLN A 150 21.07 7.95 -1.67
CA GLN A 150 21.36 6.78 -2.51
C GLN A 150 20.57 5.51 -2.10
N CYS A 151 19.91 5.51 -0.93
CA CYS A 151 19.08 4.39 -0.49
C CYS A 151 17.68 4.45 -1.15
N GLU A 152 17.39 3.51 -2.04
CA GLU A 152 16.11 3.48 -2.78
C GLU A 152 15.02 2.66 -2.08
N ALA A 153 15.41 1.65 -1.30
CA ALA A 153 14.49 0.82 -0.54
C ALA A 153 15.08 0.34 0.78
N ILE A 154 14.20 0.10 1.75
CA ILE A 154 14.54 -0.49 3.04
C ILE A 154 13.66 -1.72 3.22
N HIS A 155 14.28 -2.89 3.30
CA HIS A 155 13.64 -4.15 3.64
C HIS A 155 13.90 -4.43 5.11
N ILE A 156 12.88 -4.25 5.92
CA ILE A 156 12.96 -4.39 7.37
C ILE A 156 12.11 -5.55 7.86
N THR A 157 12.70 -6.40 8.69
CA THR A 157 11.96 -7.32 9.55
C THR A 157 11.66 -6.60 10.85
N GLU A 158 10.39 -6.24 11.05
CA GLU A 158 9.92 -5.50 12.22
C GLU A 158 9.57 -6.47 13.34
N ILE A 159 10.36 -6.46 14.41
CA ILE A 159 10.23 -7.39 15.54
C ILE A 159 9.40 -6.74 16.64
N GLN A 160 8.24 -7.33 16.91
CA GLN A 160 7.32 -6.92 17.97
C GLN A 160 7.62 -7.69 19.26
N ALA A 161 8.81 -7.43 19.83
CA ALA A 161 9.22 -7.97 21.12
C ALA A 161 10.12 -6.97 21.86
N SER A 162 10.06 -6.99 23.20
CA SER A 162 10.98 -6.22 24.05
C SER A 162 12.26 -7.02 24.22
N ILE A 163 13.31 -6.68 23.46
CA ILE A 163 14.59 -7.39 23.44
C ILE A 163 15.70 -6.39 23.76
N ASP A 164 16.55 -6.72 24.74
CA ASP A 164 17.70 -5.89 25.12
C ASP A 164 18.69 -5.77 23.97
N CYS A 165 19.08 -4.53 23.66
CA CYS A 165 19.95 -4.16 22.55
C CYS A 165 20.98 -3.11 23.00
N ASP A 166 22.19 -3.17 22.47
CA ASP A 166 23.23 -2.13 22.64
C ASP A 166 23.56 -1.38 21.34
N THR A 167 23.06 -1.90 20.22
CA THR A 167 23.31 -1.36 18.89
C THR A 167 22.00 -0.96 18.25
N PHE A 168 21.88 0.34 17.93
CA PHE A 168 20.67 0.94 17.39
C PHE A 168 20.92 1.68 16.07
N ILE A 169 19.88 1.77 15.26
CA ILE A 169 19.83 2.50 13.98
C ILE A 169 18.76 3.60 14.04
N PRO A 170 18.79 4.61 13.16
CA PRO A 170 17.78 5.67 13.21
C PRO A 170 16.43 5.14 12.74
N THR A 171 15.35 5.85 13.06
CA THR A 171 14.02 5.56 12.50
C THR A 171 14.00 5.81 11.00
N ILE A 172 13.15 5.08 10.27
CA ILE A 172 12.92 5.31 8.84
C ILE A 172 12.23 6.66 8.66
N ASP A 173 12.78 7.51 7.79
CA ASP A 173 12.21 8.83 7.49
C ASP A 173 10.96 8.70 6.60
N SER A 174 9.78 8.79 7.23
CA SER A 174 8.48 8.70 6.57
C SER A 174 8.16 9.89 5.65
N SER A 175 8.98 10.96 5.68
CA SER A 175 8.84 12.08 4.75
C SER A 175 9.37 11.75 3.35
N VAL A 176 10.26 10.76 3.22
CA VAL A 176 10.88 10.34 1.95
C VAL A 176 10.59 8.88 1.60
N PHE A 177 10.27 8.03 2.58
CA PHE A 177 9.93 6.63 2.38
C PHE A 177 8.43 6.35 2.61
N GLN A 178 7.86 5.49 1.77
CA GLN A 178 6.51 4.94 1.95
C GLN A 178 6.53 3.41 1.91
N PRO A 179 5.65 2.72 2.65
CA PRO A 179 5.55 1.27 2.57
C PRO A 179 5.05 0.83 1.18
N TRP A 180 5.79 -0.07 0.54
CA TRP A 180 5.39 -0.75 -0.69
C TRP A 180 4.62 -2.05 -0.42
N TYR A 181 5.08 -2.79 0.58
CA TYR A 181 4.52 -4.09 0.95
C TYR A 181 4.79 -4.35 2.43
N SER A 182 3.82 -4.95 3.11
CA SER A 182 4.00 -5.53 4.44
C SER A 182 3.38 -6.93 4.48
N SER A 183 4.14 -7.91 4.93
CA SER A 183 3.59 -9.25 5.18
C SER A 183 2.61 -9.23 6.34
N PHE A 184 1.78 -10.26 6.42
CA PHE A 184 1.04 -10.54 7.64
C PHE A 184 2.00 -10.90 8.79
N PRO A 185 1.67 -10.55 10.05
CA PRO A 185 2.44 -10.97 11.20
C PRO A 185 2.53 -12.50 11.30
N VAL A 186 3.72 -12.99 11.65
CA VAL A 186 3.99 -14.39 11.99
C VAL A 186 4.58 -14.46 13.39
N VAL A 187 4.48 -15.63 14.02
CA VAL A 187 5.11 -15.91 15.32
C VAL A 187 6.08 -17.08 15.12
N GLU A 188 7.36 -16.85 15.43
CA GLU A 188 8.42 -17.87 15.40
C GLU A 188 9.23 -17.74 16.70
N ASN A 189 9.39 -18.84 17.44
CA ASN A 189 10.07 -18.83 18.75
C ASN A 189 9.53 -17.77 19.71
N ASP A 190 8.19 -17.68 19.83
CA ASP A 190 7.46 -16.72 20.68
C ASP A 190 7.71 -15.24 20.35
N ILE A 191 8.33 -14.95 19.21
CA ILE A 191 8.56 -13.60 18.72
C ILE A 191 7.60 -13.33 17.57
N ARG A 192 6.73 -12.33 17.73
CA ARG A 192 5.86 -11.82 16.67
C ARG A 192 6.64 -10.83 15.81
N TYR A 193 6.63 -11.00 14.49
CA TYR A 193 7.28 -10.08 13.55
C TYR A 193 6.64 -10.14 12.16
N TRP A 194 7.01 -9.20 11.30
CA TRP A 194 6.61 -9.18 9.89
C TRP A 194 7.70 -8.54 9.03
N PHE A 195 7.58 -8.73 7.71
CA PHE A 195 8.48 -8.13 6.73
C PHE A 195 7.82 -6.92 6.10
N THR A 196 8.47 -5.77 6.14
CA THR A 196 8.01 -4.56 5.45
C THR A 196 9.08 -4.08 4.49
N THR A 197 8.68 -3.69 3.30
CA THR A 197 9.54 -2.95 2.36
C THR A 197 9.04 -1.52 2.26
N TYR A 198 9.92 -0.57 2.52
CA TYR A 198 9.72 0.84 2.26
C TYR A 198 10.46 1.22 0.99
N VAL A 199 9.86 2.06 0.16
CA VAL A 199 10.46 2.62 -1.06
C VAL A 199 10.57 4.12 -0.95
N ARG A 200 11.67 4.67 -1.48
CA ARG A 200 11.86 6.11 -1.58
C ARG A 200 10.88 6.64 -2.64
N VAL A 201 10.05 7.59 -2.26
CA VAL A 201 9.02 8.21 -3.13
C VAL A 201 9.28 9.67 -3.47
N ARG A 202 10.22 10.30 -2.76
CA ARG A 202 10.63 11.68 -3.03
C ARG A 202 12.11 11.70 -3.36
N SER A 203 12.47 12.19 -4.54
CA SER A 203 13.76 12.85 -4.70
C SER A 203 13.67 14.13 -3.88
N SER A 204 14.62 14.37 -2.98
CA SER A 204 14.66 15.62 -2.23
C SER A 204 14.65 16.79 -3.21
N ALA A 205 13.57 17.59 -3.22
CA ALA A 205 13.49 18.87 -3.95
C ALA A 205 14.54 19.91 -3.48
N VAL A 206 15.41 19.53 -2.55
CA VAL A 206 16.59 20.28 -2.14
C VAL A 206 17.70 20.25 -3.21
N GLU A 207 17.67 19.32 -4.18
CA GLU A 207 18.66 19.26 -5.27
C GLU A 207 18.30 20.11 -6.50
N SER A 208 17.06 20.62 -6.63
CA SER A 208 16.66 21.47 -7.77
C SER A 208 16.64 22.97 -7.46
N LEU A 209 16.86 23.38 -6.21
CA LEU A 209 16.79 24.78 -5.78
C LEU A 209 18.16 25.49 -5.69
N SER A 210 19.27 24.80 -5.94
CA SER A 210 20.61 25.41 -6.01
C SER A 210 21.08 25.76 -7.43
N GLN A 211 20.27 25.52 -8.45
CA GLN A 211 20.56 25.89 -9.84
C GLN A 211 19.28 26.34 -10.54
N ASN A 212 18.79 27.55 -10.25
CA ASN A 212 17.97 28.34 -11.19
C ASN A 212 17.68 29.73 -10.61
N ASN A 213 18.70 30.60 -10.62
CA ASN A 213 18.47 32.03 -10.79
C ASN A 213 18.54 32.33 -12.28
N GLY A 214 17.39 32.47 -12.94
CA GLY A 214 17.33 32.88 -14.34
C GLY A 214 15.99 32.55 -15.00
N LEU A 215 15.19 33.60 -15.22
CA LEU A 215 13.92 33.58 -15.95
C LEU A 215 14.10 33.10 -17.40
N THR A 216 13.19 32.25 -17.91
CA THR A 216 12.25 32.57 -19.03
C THR A 216 11.44 31.33 -19.47
N PHE A 217 10.16 31.57 -19.77
CA PHE A 217 9.24 30.62 -20.41
C PHE A 217 9.63 30.38 -21.87
N ASN A 218 9.62 29.12 -22.32
CA ASN A 218 8.98 28.74 -23.58
C ASN A 218 8.78 27.22 -23.73
N SER A 219 7.73 26.91 -24.50
CA SER A 219 7.04 25.65 -24.72
C SER A 219 7.78 24.62 -25.59
N ASN A 220 7.45 23.34 -25.33
CA ASN A 220 7.49 22.18 -26.23
C ASN A 220 8.85 21.79 -26.86
N SER A 221 9.54 20.85 -26.22
CA SER A 221 9.88 19.52 -26.79
C SER A 221 10.93 18.84 -25.92
N ASP A 222 10.53 17.80 -25.16
CA ASP A 222 11.32 16.57 -25.00
C ASP A 222 10.56 15.57 -24.14
N SER A 223 9.63 14.84 -24.77
CA SER A 223 8.95 13.68 -24.20
C SER A 223 9.83 12.42 -24.28
N SER A 224 11.13 12.55 -24.00
CA SER A 224 12.09 11.45 -24.13
C SER A 224 12.67 11.03 -22.76
N LYS A 225 12.23 9.86 -22.28
CA LYS A 225 12.92 8.97 -21.31
C LYS A 225 12.87 9.27 -19.81
N PHE A 226 11.78 9.82 -19.26
CA PHE A 226 11.59 9.90 -17.80
C PHE A 226 10.60 8.87 -17.19
N GLU A 227 10.04 7.96 -17.99
CA GLU A 227 8.87 7.15 -17.59
C GLU A 227 9.08 5.64 -17.31
N VAL A 228 10.31 5.12 -17.29
CA VAL A 228 10.58 3.68 -16.99
C VAL A 228 11.27 3.45 -15.63
N LYS A 229 11.40 4.49 -14.79
CA LYS A 229 12.16 4.46 -13.51
C LYS A 229 11.32 4.27 -12.24
N LYS A 230 10.02 3.96 -12.31
CA LYS A 230 9.20 3.81 -11.09
C LYS A 230 9.35 2.40 -10.50
N PHE A 231 10.19 2.27 -9.48
CA PHE A 231 10.37 1.09 -8.61
C PHE A 231 10.99 -0.18 -9.22
N SER A 232 11.55 -0.12 -10.45
CA SER A 232 12.27 -1.25 -11.06
C SER A 232 13.53 -1.68 -10.32
N PHE A 233 14.03 -0.85 -9.40
CA PHE A 233 15.10 -1.20 -8.47
C PHE A 233 14.67 -2.30 -7.48
N LEU A 234 13.38 -2.47 -7.20
CA LEU A 234 12.90 -3.49 -6.27
C LEU A 234 13.22 -4.90 -6.79
N PRO A 235 13.58 -5.85 -5.91
CA PRO A 235 13.58 -7.26 -6.25
C PRO A 235 12.21 -7.67 -6.76
N LYS A 236 12.15 -8.42 -7.87
CA LYS A 236 10.89 -8.86 -8.50
C LYS A 236 9.93 -9.50 -7.48
N MET A 237 10.47 -10.33 -6.58
CA MET A 237 9.71 -11.01 -5.53
C MET A 237 9.03 -10.07 -4.50
N ILE A 238 9.46 -8.82 -4.41
CA ILE A 238 8.87 -7.77 -3.58
C ILE A 238 7.94 -6.89 -4.42
N PHE A 239 8.38 -6.53 -5.62
CA PHE A 239 7.58 -5.75 -6.57
C PHE A 239 6.21 -6.41 -6.81
N ASP A 240 6.19 -7.71 -7.12
CA ASP A 240 4.97 -8.47 -7.41
C ASP A 240 4.05 -8.70 -6.20
N ARG A 241 4.50 -8.34 -4.98
CA ARG A 241 3.73 -8.49 -3.73
C ARG A 241 2.91 -7.27 -3.37
N HIS A 242 2.98 -6.19 -4.13
CA HIS A 242 2.11 -5.03 -3.91
C HIS A 242 0.64 -5.49 -3.95
N GLU A 243 -0.13 -5.18 -2.91
CA GLU A 243 -1.47 -5.73 -2.71
C GLU A 243 -2.48 -5.28 -3.79
N GLU A 244 -2.23 -4.16 -4.47
CA GLU A 244 -3.02 -3.73 -5.64
C GLU A 244 -3.04 -4.77 -6.77
N TYR A 245 -2.00 -5.61 -6.89
CA TYR A 245 -2.00 -6.69 -7.88
C TYR A 245 -3.08 -7.75 -7.62
N LEU A 246 -3.66 -7.83 -6.41
CA LEU A 246 -4.81 -8.68 -6.15
C LEU A 246 -6.01 -8.25 -7.01
N TYR A 247 -6.26 -6.94 -7.09
CA TYR A 247 -7.31 -6.36 -7.93
C TYR A 247 -6.95 -6.46 -9.42
N LEU A 248 -5.73 -6.08 -9.80
CA LEU A 248 -5.34 -6.02 -11.23
C LEU A 248 -5.33 -7.42 -11.88
N ARG A 249 -4.79 -8.43 -11.19
CA ARG A 249 -4.80 -9.81 -11.71
C ARG A 249 -6.21 -10.36 -11.82
N LEU A 250 -7.11 -10.00 -10.91
CA LEU A 250 -8.51 -10.41 -10.99
C LEU A 250 -9.24 -9.74 -12.17
N VAL A 251 -8.95 -8.46 -12.45
CA VAL A 251 -9.43 -7.78 -13.66
C VAL A 251 -8.92 -8.50 -14.92
N GLU A 252 -7.62 -8.77 -14.99
CA GLU A 252 -7.00 -9.48 -16.13
C GLU A 252 -7.59 -10.88 -16.33
N ASP A 253 -7.79 -11.63 -15.25
CA ASP A 253 -8.39 -12.96 -15.26
C ASP A 253 -9.85 -12.94 -15.75
N ILE A 254 -10.65 -11.95 -15.33
CA ILE A 254 -12.04 -11.80 -15.81
C ILE A 254 -12.09 -11.37 -17.28
N VAL A 255 -11.21 -10.47 -17.70
CA VAL A 255 -11.17 -9.99 -19.10
C VAL A 255 -10.72 -11.10 -20.05
N SER A 256 -9.80 -11.97 -19.62
CA SER A 256 -9.25 -13.03 -20.47
C SER A 256 -10.08 -14.31 -20.47
N ASP A 257 -10.65 -14.71 -19.32
CA ASP A 257 -11.26 -16.02 -19.10
C ASP A 257 -12.63 -15.92 -18.38
N GLY A 258 -13.22 -14.73 -18.35
CA GLY A 258 -14.56 -14.52 -17.79
C GLY A 258 -15.67 -15.10 -18.66
N ASN A 259 -16.70 -15.65 -18.03
CA ASN A 259 -17.90 -16.10 -18.72
C ASN A 259 -18.69 -14.90 -19.23
N LEU A 260 -19.02 -14.92 -20.53
CA LEU A 260 -19.92 -13.95 -21.13
C LEU A 260 -21.34 -14.16 -20.58
N LYS A 261 -21.93 -13.11 -20.03
CA LYS A 261 -23.32 -13.11 -19.54
C LYS A 261 -24.04 -11.85 -20.00
N ASP A 262 -25.33 -11.99 -20.29
CA ASP A 262 -26.22 -10.84 -20.33
C ASP A 262 -26.48 -10.32 -18.90
N ASP A 263 -26.92 -9.07 -18.79
CA ASP A 263 -27.23 -8.44 -17.50
C ASP A 263 -28.54 -7.63 -17.59
N ARG A 264 -29.02 -7.16 -16.44
CA ARG A 264 -30.26 -6.37 -16.34
C ARG A 264 -30.19 -5.00 -17.02
N THR A 265 -28.99 -4.49 -17.32
CA THR A 265 -28.78 -3.16 -17.91
C THR A 265 -28.69 -3.23 -19.44
N GLY A 266 -28.61 -4.44 -20.00
CA GLY A 266 -28.43 -4.69 -21.44
C GLY A 266 -27.01 -4.47 -21.94
N THR A 267 -26.04 -4.21 -21.05
CA THR A 267 -24.64 -3.96 -21.43
C THR A 267 -23.88 -5.27 -21.71
N GLY A 268 -24.19 -6.30 -20.94
CA GLY A 268 -23.47 -7.56 -20.89
C GLY A 268 -22.17 -7.44 -20.09
N THR A 269 -21.74 -8.57 -19.54
CA THR A 269 -20.57 -8.68 -18.65
C THR A 269 -19.68 -9.85 -19.02
N LEU A 270 -18.40 -9.75 -18.64
CA LEU A 270 -17.51 -10.88 -18.43
C LEU A 270 -17.44 -11.13 -16.93
N SER A 271 -17.60 -12.38 -16.47
CA SER A 271 -17.72 -12.66 -15.03
C SER A 271 -17.07 -13.95 -14.56
N LYS A 272 -16.67 -13.96 -13.28
CA LYS A 272 -16.29 -15.13 -12.50
C LYS A 272 -17.10 -15.16 -11.20
N PHE A 273 -17.28 -16.35 -10.62
CA PHE A 273 -18.08 -16.53 -9.42
C PHE A 273 -17.22 -17.00 -8.24
N GLY A 274 -17.29 -16.28 -7.11
CA GLY A 274 -16.59 -16.67 -5.89
C GLY A 274 -15.11 -16.29 -5.90
N CYS A 275 -14.80 -14.99 -5.85
CA CYS A 275 -13.44 -14.49 -5.78
C CYS A 275 -13.12 -13.90 -4.40
N GLN A 276 -11.83 -13.75 -4.08
CA GLN A 276 -11.39 -13.21 -2.80
C GLN A 276 -10.11 -12.36 -2.95
N MET A 277 -10.07 -11.23 -2.26
CA MET A 277 -8.89 -10.39 -2.08
C MET A 277 -8.68 -10.11 -0.58
N ARG A 278 -7.42 -9.96 -0.13
CA ARG A 278 -7.08 -9.65 1.27
C ARG A 278 -6.03 -8.55 1.33
N PHE A 279 -6.33 -7.49 2.07
CA PHE A 279 -5.52 -6.28 2.20
C PHE A 279 -5.08 -6.08 3.66
N ASN A 280 -3.83 -5.69 3.87
CA ASN A 280 -3.27 -5.42 5.19
C ASN A 280 -3.44 -3.94 5.56
N LEU A 281 -4.15 -3.66 6.65
CA LEU A 281 -4.48 -2.28 7.07
C LEU A 281 -3.50 -1.69 8.09
N ARG A 282 -2.50 -2.45 8.53
CA ARG A 282 -1.61 -2.06 9.65
C ARG A 282 -0.68 -0.88 9.32
N LYS A 283 -0.32 -0.71 8.05
CA LYS A 283 0.72 0.25 7.60
C LYS A 283 0.27 1.16 6.47
N THR A 284 -0.64 0.68 5.61
CA THR A 284 -1.13 1.37 4.43
C THR A 284 -2.65 1.24 4.36
N PHE A 285 -3.27 2.04 3.50
CA PHE A 285 -4.70 2.04 3.25
C PHE A 285 -4.96 1.65 1.79
N PRO A 286 -5.74 0.59 1.51
CA PRO A 286 -5.88 0.01 0.18
C PRO A 286 -6.75 0.88 -0.75
N LEU A 287 -6.21 2.02 -1.16
CA LEU A 287 -6.79 2.90 -2.16
C LEU A 287 -6.00 2.78 -3.45
N ILE A 288 -6.62 2.13 -4.43
CA ILE A 288 -6.08 1.83 -5.77
C ILE A 288 -5.38 3.07 -6.35
N THR A 289 -4.18 2.85 -6.89
CA THR A 289 -3.30 3.91 -7.43
C THR A 289 -3.18 3.89 -8.94
N THR A 290 -3.48 2.76 -9.60
CA THR A 290 -3.50 2.64 -11.07
C THR A 290 -4.61 3.45 -11.75
N LYS A 291 -5.55 3.99 -10.97
CA LYS A 291 -6.48 5.06 -11.36
C LYS A 291 -6.88 5.86 -10.13
N LYS A 292 -7.19 7.15 -10.32
CA LYS A 292 -7.70 8.00 -9.23
C LYS A 292 -9.09 7.54 -8.78
N VAL A 293 -9.23 7.22 -7.49
CA VAL A 293 -10.50 6.86 -6.84
C VAL A 293 -11.11 8.11 -6.20
N PHE A 294 -12.45 8.23 -6.24
CA PHE A 294 -13.17 9.36 -5.67
C PHE A 294 -13.26 9.28 -4.13
N TRP A 295 -12.14 9.52 -3.44
CA TRP A 295 -12.00 9.38 -1.98
C TRP A 295 -13.07 10.13 -1.17
N ARG A 296 -13.36 11.39 -1.52
CA ARG A 296 -14.39 12.17 -0.82
C ARG A 296 -15.76 11.51 -0.91
N GLY A 297 -16.09 10.92 -2.06
CA GLY A 297 -17.31 10.11 -2.22
C GLY A 297 -17.33 8.91 -1.28
N VAL A 298 -16.22 8.18 -1.16
CA VAL A 298 -16.09 7.01 -0.27
C VAL A 298 -16.38 7.39 1.18
N VAL A 299 -15.77 8.46 1.66
CA VAL A 299 -15.92 8.93 3.04
C VAL A 299 -17.35 9.39 3.30
N GLU A 300 -17.90 10.25 2.45
CA GLU A 300 -19.23 10.83 2.66
C GLU A 300 -20.35 9.78 2.54
N GLU A 301 -20.23 8.82 1.63
CA GLU A 301 -21.17 7.70 1.52
C GLU A 301 -21.11 6.80 2.75
N LEU A 302 -19.91 6.48 3.24
CA LEU A 302 -19.78 5.65 4.44
C LEU A 302 -20.38 6.34 5.68
N LEU A 303 -20.14 7.65 5.85
CA LEU A 303 -20.77 8.43 6.93
C LEU A 303 -22.29 8.49 6.77
N TRP A 304 -22.79 8.57 5.54
CA TRP A 304 -24.22 8.50 5.24
C TRP A 304 -24.81 7.14 5.62
N PHE A 305 -24.15 6.02 5.30
CA PHE A 305 -24.56 4.69 5.77
C PHE A 305 -24.53 4.58 7.30
N ILE A 306 -23.45 5.05 7.95
CA ILE A 306 -23.33 5.04 9.40
C ILE A 306 -24.50 5.81 10.02
N SER A 307 -24.87 6.98 9.49
CA SER A 307 -25.98 7.78 10.02
C SER A 307 -27.37 7.13 9.92
N GLY A 308 -27.52 6.03 9.16
CA GLY A 308 -28.81 5.41 8.90
C GLY A 308 -29.65 6.11 7.82
N SER A 309 -29.13 7.20 7.24
CA SER A 309 -29.83 7.99 6.22
C SER A 309 -30.07 7.18 4.93
N THR A 310 -31.24 7.42 4.32
CA THR A 310 -31.69 6.84 3.04
C THR A 310 -31.98 7.89 1.99
N ASN A 311 -31.79 9.17 2.34
CA ASN A 311 -32.01 10.32 1.48
C ASN A 311 -30.76 10.65 0.64
N ALA A 312 -30.80 10.38 -0.67
CA ALA A 312 -29.71 10.70 -1.58
C ALA A 312 -29.41 12.21 -1.69
N LYS A 313 -30.39 13.08 -1.39
CA LYS A 313 -30.22 14.55 -1.43
C LYS A 313 -29.18 15.03 -0.41
N VAL A 314 -28.98 14.31 0.69
CA VAL A 314 -27.92 14.61 1.68
C VAL A 314 -26.54 14.50 1.03
N LEU A 315 -26.32 13.53 0.15
CA LEU A 315 -25.09 13.37 -0.61
C LEU A 315 -24.98 14.44 -1.72
N GLN A 316 -26.07 14.69 -2.43
CA GLN A 316 -26.13 15.72 -3.49
C GLN A 316 -25.80 17.12 -2.96
N GLN A 317 -26.31 17.49 -1.79
CA GLN A 317 -26.00 18.77 -1.13
C GLN A 317 -24.50 18.92 -0.83
N LYS A 318 -23.76 17.81 -0.69
CA LYS A 318 -22.30 17.80 -0.53
C LYS A 318 -21.55 17.70 -1.87
N GLY A 319 -22.26 17.66 -3.00
CA GLY A 319 -21.70 17.47 -4.34
C GLY A 319 -21.29 16.03 -4.64
N ILE A 320 -21.94 15.05 -3.99
CA ILE A 320 -21.70 13.62 -4.19
C ILE A 320 -22.89 13.02 -4.93
N HIS A 321 -22.68 12.59 -6.17
CA HIS A 321 -23.73 12.25 -7.14
C HIS A 321 -23.79 10.75 -7.50
N ILE A 322 -23.18 9.89 -6.68
CA ILE A 322 -23.01 8.45 -6.99
C ILE A 322 -24.34 7.67 -6.95
N TRP A 323 -25.36 8.19 -6.26
CA TRP A 323 -26.70 7.57 -6.16
C TRP A 323 -27.74 8.20 -7.09
N ASP A 324 -27.42 9.28 -7.81
CA ASP A 324 -28.40 10.08 -8.56
C ASP A 324 -29.17 9.24 -9.59
N GLY A 325 -28.48 8.35 -10.31
CA GLY A 325 -29.11 7.46 -11.29
C GLY A 325 -30.19 6.58 -10.65
N ASN A 326 -29.86 5.93 -9.52
CA ASN A 326 -30.76 5.04 -8.79
C ASN A 326 -31.79 5.76 -7.93
N ALA A 327 -31.62 7.05 -7.69
CA ALA A 327 -32.53 7.89 -6.91
C ALA A 327 -33.49 8.73 -7.77
N SER A 328 -33.26 8.77 -9.08
CA SER A 328 -34.08 9.52 -10.04
C SER A 328 -35.52 9.01 -10.07
N LYS A 329 -36.46 9.93 -10.32
CA LYS A 329 -37.88 9.56 -10.38
C LYS A 329 -38.16 8.49 -11.44
N ASP A 330 -37.58 8.64 -12.63
CA ASP A 330 -37.72 7.68 -13.72
C ASP A 330 -37.24 6.27 -13.33
N TYR A 331 -36.10 6.18 -12.63
CA TYR A 331 -35.59 4.88 -12.17
C TYR A 331 -36.49 4.26 -11.11
N LEU A 332 -36.89 5.04 -10.09
CA LEU A 332 -37.78 4.56 -9.02
C LEU A 332 -39.10 4.04 -9.60
N ASP A 333 -39.69 4.77 -10.55
CA ASP A 333 -40.91 4.34 -11.24
C ASP A 333 -40.68 3.04 -12.03
N SER A 334 -39.54 2.92 -12.72
CA SER A 334 -39.19 1.73 -13.51
C SER A 334 -39.04 0.46 -12.67
N VAL A 335 -38.68 0.59 -11.39
CA VAL A 335 -38.58 -0.54 -10.43
C VAL A 335 -39.82 -0.71 -9.57
N GLY A 336 -40.92 -0.01 -9.89
CA GLY A 336 -42.22 -0.15 -9.23
C GLY A 336 -42.36 0.61 -7.91
N LEU A 337 -41.49 1.59 -7.64
CA LEU A 337 -41.51 2.44 -6.45
C LEU A 337 -42.17 3.79 -6.75
N THR A 338 -43.36 3.76 -7.36
CA THR A 338 -44.05 4.95 -7.90
C THR A 338 -44.46 5.98 -6.87
N ASP A 339 -44.67 5.56 -5.62
CA ASP A 339 -45.07 6.45 -4.52
C ASP A 339 -43.86 7.10 -3.82
N ARG A 340 -42.63 6.72 -4.19
CA ARG A 340 -41.41 7.31 -3.60
C ARG A 340 -41.13 8.70 -4.16
N GLU A 341 -40.71 9.57 -3.25
CA GLU A 341 -40.10 10.86 -3.59
C GLU A 341 -38.76 10.64 -4.29
N GLU A 342 -38.43 11.47 -5.28
CA GLU A 342 -37.09 11.48 -5.85
C GLU A 342 -36.04 11.72 -4.74
N GLY A 343 -34.99 10.89 -4.72
CA GLY A 343 -34.01 10.89 -3.63
C GLY A 343 -34.23 9.83 -2.55
N ASP A 344 -35.45 9.28 -2.42
CA ASP A 344 -35.76 8.24 -1.43
C ASP A 344 -35.36 6.86 -1.96
N LEU A 345 -34.22 6.34 -1.47
CA LEU A 345 -33.71 5.03 -1.87
C LEU A 345 -34.43 3.86 -1.18
N GLY A 346 -35.33 4.13 -0.23
CA GLY A 346 -35.96 3.12 0.60
C GLY A 346 -35.03 2.59 1.70
N PRO A 347 -35.37 1.45 2.35
CA PRO A 347 -34.64 0.91 3.49
C PRO A 347 -33.33 0.21 3.09
N VAL A 348 -32.43 0.94 2.42
CA VAL A 348 -31.13 0.45 1.93
C VAL A 348 -30.07 0.43 3.04
N TYR A 349 -28.92 -0.19 2.76
CA TYR A 349 -27.68 -0.21 3.56
C TYR A 349 -27.76 0.37 4.99
N GLY A 350 -27.55 1.68 5.16
CA GLY A 350 -27.49 2.35 6.46
C GLY A 350 -28.74 2.15 7.31
N PHE A 351 -29.93 2.19 6.70
CA PHE A 351 -31.17 1.86 7.38
C PHE A 351 -31.14 0.45 7.96
N GLN A 352 -30.68 -0.53 7.18
CA GLN A 352 -30.54 -1.90 7.68
C GLN A 352 -29.45 -2.00 8.76
N TRP A 353 -28.40 -1.17 8.72
CA TRP A 353 -27.36 -1.17 9.74
C TRP A 353 -27.83 -0.62 11.09
N ARG A 354 -28.66 0.43 11.09
CA ARG A 354 -29.09 1.14 12.31
C ARG A 354 -30.50 0.76 12.78
N HIS A 355 -31.33 0.27 11.88
CA HIS A 355 -32.77 0.07 12.08
C HIS A 355 -33.26 -1.28 11.49
N PHE A 356 -32.45 -2.34 11.58
CA PHE A 356 -32.78 -3.63 10.97
C PHE A 356 -34.16 -4.15 11.44
N GLY A 357 -35.05 -4.44 10.49
CA GLY A 357 -36.40 -4.92 10.77
C GLY A 357 -37.42 -3.85 11.19
N ALA A 358 -37.04 -2.56 11.24
CA ALA A 358 -38.00 -1.47 11.40
C ALA A 358 -38.89 -1.33 10.15
N ARG A 359 -40.15 -0.91 10.34
CA ARG A 359 -41.05 -0.65 9.21
C ARG A 359 -40.69 0.68 8.56
N TYR A 360 -40.18 0.63 7.34
CA TYR A 360 -39.91 1.83 6.55
C TYR A 360 -41.20 2.57 6.16
N THR A 361 -41.20 3.90 6.26
CA THR A 361 -42.22 4.78 5.70
C THR A 361 -41.62 5.61 4.57
N ASP A 362 -40.73 6.53 4.90
CA ASP A 362 -40.06 7.45 3.97
C ASP A 362 -38.69 7.89 4.52
N MET A 363 -37.95 8.67 3.74
CA MET A 363 -36.59 9.13 4.08
C MET A 363 -36.53 10.31 5.07
N HIS A 364 -37.68 10.85 5.50
CA HIS A 364 -37.78 12.00 6.42
C HIS A 364 -38.18 11.58 7.84
N ALA A 365 -38.72 10.37 8.01
CA ALA A 365 -39.14 9.84 9.29
C ALA A 365 -37.96 9.64 10.27
N ASP A 366 -38.23 9.82 11.56
CA ASP A 366 -37.30 9.50 12.64
C ASP A 366 -37.43 8.03 13.04
N TYR A 367 -36.38 7.25 12.75
CA TYR A 367 -36.29 5.83 13.09
C TYR A 367 -35.52 5.56 14.39
N THR A 368 -35.18 6.60 15.17
CA THR A 368 -34.46 6.45 16.43
C THR A 368 -35.15 5.45 17.36
N GLY A 369 -34.40 4.43 17.81
CA GLY A 369 -34.90 3.37 18.68
C GLY A 369 -35.81 2.33 18.00
N GLN A 370 -36.03 2.43 16.68
CA GLN A 370 -36.78 1.44 15.91
C GLN A 370 -35.85 0.40 15.29
N GLY A 371 -36.30 -0.86 15.26
CA GLY A 371 -35.51 -1.98 14.72
C GLY A 371 -34.34 -2.36 15.61
N PHE A 372 -33.32 -3.00 15.02
CA PHE A 372 -32.10 -3.40 15.70
C PHE A 372 -30.89 -2.67 15.13
N ASP A 373 -30.16 -1.94 15.99
CA ASP A 373 -28.92 -1.24 15.63
C ASP A 373 -27.75 -2.22 15.64
N GLN A 374 -27.50 -2.82 14.48
CA GLN A 374 -26.42 -3.79 14.29
C GLN A 374 -25.04 -3.15 14.43
N LEU A 375 -24.87 -1.89 14.00
CA LEU A 375 -23.56 -1.22 14.06
C LEU A 375 -23.13 -0.99 15.50
N LEU A 376 -24.04 -0.54 16.37
CA LEU A 376 -23.74 -0.38 17.79
C LEU A 376 -23.54 -1.73 18.49
N ASP A 377 -24.33 -2.75 18.17
CA ASP A 377 -24.12 -4.11 18.71
C ASP A 377 -22.75 -4.70 18.30
N VAL A 378 -22.31 -4.46 17.06
CA VAL A 378 -20.97 -4.83 16.58
C VAL A 378 -19.89 -4.16 17.42
N ILE A 379 -19.96 -2.82 17.59
CA ILE A 379 -18.96 -2.06 18.36
C ILE A 379 -18.95 -2.51 19.82
N GLU A 380 -20.12 -2.72 20.41
CA GLU A 380 -20.28 -3.19 21.79
C GLU A 380 -19.65 -4.58 21.98
N LYS A 381 -19.91 -5.52 21.07
CA LYS A 381 -19.28 -6.85 21.10
C LYS A 381 -17.77 -6.77 20.92
N ILE A 382 -17.26 -5.92 20.02
CA ILE A 382 -15.82 -5.76 19.82
C ILE A 382 -15.14 -5.29 21.12
N LYS A 383 -15.76 -4.35 21.84
CA LYS A 383 -15.22 -3.81 23.10
C LYS A 383 -15.31 -4.81 24.26
N ASN A 384 -16.45 -5.48 24.39
CA ASN A 384 -16.79 -6.19 25.63
C ASN A 384 -16.81 -7.72 25.48
N LYS A 385 -16.84 -8.25 24.26
CA LYS A 385 -16.86 -9.69 23.92
C LYS A 385 -16.03 -9.97 22.66
N PRO A 386 -14.73 -9.62 22.61
CA PRO A 386 -13.91 -9.67 21.40
C PRO A 386 -13.78 -11.08 20.79
N ASP A 387 -13.87 -12.14 21.61
CA ASP A 387 -13.82 -13.53 21.15
C ASP A 387 -15.17 -14.06 20.61
N ASP A 388 -16.22 -13.21 20.58
CA ASP A 388 -17.50 -13.58 20.02
C ASP A 388 -17.36 -13.84 18.50
N ARG A 389 -17.92 -14.96 18.05
CA ARG A 389 -17.90 -15.38 16.64
C ARG A 389 -19.10 -14.87 15.85
N ARG A 390 -19.93 -14.01 16.46
CA ARG A 390 -21.19 -13.45 15.91
C ARG A 390 -21.16 -11.92 15.83
N ILE A 391 -19.97 -11.35 15.63
CA ILE A 391 -19.80 -9.92 15.37
C ILE A 391 -20.06 -9.69 13.87
N ILE A 392 -21.33 -9.47 13.54
CA ILE A 392 -21.83 -9.51 12.16
C ILE A 392 -22.68 -8.26 11.89
N LEU A 393 -22.58 -7.74 10.67
CA LEU A 393 -23.39 -6.65 10.12
C LEU A 393 -24.01 -7.10 8.80
N SER A 394 -25.34 -7.04 8.66
CA SER A 394 -26.05 -7.45 7.43
C SER A 394 -26.92 -6.33 6.89
N ALA A 395 -26.85 -6.09 5.58
CA ALA A 395 -27.82 -5.26 4.86
C ALA A 395 -28.90 -6.10 4.15
N TRP A 396 -28.78 -7.44 4.15
CA TRP A 396 -29.71 -8.30 3.42
C TRP A 396 -30.94 -8.65 4.25
N ASN A 397 -32.03 -7.93 4.00
CA ASN A 397 -33.34 -8.20 4.59
C ASN A 397 -34.34 -8.63 3.49
N PRO A 398 -34.63 -9.94 3.35
CA PRO A 398 -35.56 -10.44 2.34
C PRO A 398 -36.95 -9.77 2.33
N SER A 399 -37.46 -9.36 3.51
CA SER A 399 -38.77 -8.72 3.62
C SER A 399 -38.78 -7.31 3.02
N ASP A 400 -37.64 -6.62 3.00
CA ASP A 400 -37.53 -5.23 2.55
C ASP A 400 -36.97 -5.10 1.14
N LEU A 401 -36.49 -6.17 0.49
CA LEU A 401 -35.83 -6.09 -0.82
C LEU A 401 -36.68 -5.39 -1.89
N LYS A 402 -37.99 -5.59 -1.87
CA LYS A 402 -38.93 -4.95 -2.81
C LYS A 402 -39.17 -3.47 -2.53
N LEU A 403 -38.75 -2.99 -1.36
CA LEU A 403 -38.85 -1.59 -0.97
C LEU A 403 -37.59 -0.80 -1.35
N MET A 404 -36.47 -1.47 -1.63
CA MET A 404 -35.19 -0.83 -1.90
C MET A 404 -35.08 -0.44 -3.37
N ALA A 405 -34.61 0.78 -3.64
CA ALA A 405 -34.30 1.23 -5.01
C ALA A 405 -33.27 0.29 -5.68
N LEU A 406 -32.29 -0.19 -4.91
CA LEU A 406 -31.34 -1.19 -5.36
C LEU A 406 -31.03 -2.17 -4.22
N PRO A 407 -31.20 -3.49 -4.42
CA PRO A 407 -30.81 -4.49 -3.42
C PRO A 407 -29.32 -4.37 -3.05
N PRO A 408 -28.93 -4.52 -1.77
CA PRO A 408 -27.56 -4.30 -1.31
C PRO A 408 -26.54 -5.15 -2.06
N CYS A 409 -25.49 -4.52 -2.61
CA CYS A 409 -24.38 -5.23 -3.26
C CYS A 409 -23.42 -5.82 -2.22
N HIS A 410 -22.86 -4.98 -1.33
CA HIS A 410 -22.10 -5.40 -0.15
C HIS A 410 -23.08 -5.63 1.01
N MET A 411 -23.43 -6.90 1.20
CA MET A 411 -24.65 -7.25 1.93
C MET A 411 -24.37 -7.85 3.32
N PHE A 412 -23.14 -8.27 3.59
CA PHE A 412 -22.77 -8.93 4.84
C PHE A 412 -21.31 -8.64 5.18
N ALA A 413 -21.02 -8.34 6.44
CA ALA A 413 -19.66 -8.25 6.97
C ALA A 413 -19.56 -8.95 8.32
N GLN A 414 -18.42 -9.61 8.55
CA GLN A 414 -18.06 -10.22 9.82
C GLN A 414 -16.74 -9.63 10.32
N PHE A 415 -16.69 -9.33 11.61
CA PHE A 415 -15.51 -8.81 12.27
C PHE A 415 -14.85 -9.88 13.13
N TYR A 416 -13.53 -9.74 13.31
CA TYR A 416 -12.72 -10.67 14.08
C TYR A 416 -11.66 -9.89 14.87
N VAL A 417 -11.62 -10.11 16.19
CA VAL A 417 -10.61 -9.51 17.07
C VAL A 417 -9.59 -10.56 17.46
N ALA A 418 -8.31 -10.26 17.27
CA ALA A 418 -7.21 -11.09 17.78
C ALA A 418 -5.94 -10.26 17.92
N ASN A 419 -5.12 -10.53 18.95
CA ASN A 419 -3.83 -9.87 19.17
C ASN A 419 -3.93 -8.32 19.26
N GLY A 420 -5.04 -7.80 19.78
CA GLY A 420 -5.31 -6.35 19.83
C GLY A 420 -5.62 -5.72 18.46
N GLU A 421 -5.92 -6.55 17.44
CA GLU A 421 -6.22 -6.11 16.08
C GLU A 421 -7.66 -6.46 15.69
N LEU A 422 -8.29 -5.59 14.89
CA LEU A 422 -9.62 -5.80 14.30
C LEU A 422 -9.50 -6.06 12.80
N SER A 423 -9.97 -7.22 12.36
CA SER A 423 -10.12 -7.57 10.94
C SER A 423 -11.59 -7.58 10.52
N CYS A 424 -11.85 -7.38 9.23
CA CYS A 424 -13.17 -7.42 8.63
C CYS A 424 -13.17 -8.30 7.38
N GLN A 425 -14.11 -9.22 7.27
CA GLN A 425 -14.45 -9.91 6.04
C GLN A 425 -15.80 -9.41 5.52
N MET A 426 -15.85 -8.88 4.31
CA MET A 426 -17.08 -8.42 3.66
C MET A 426 -17.42 -9.34 2.48
N TYR A 427 -18.69 -9.75 2.40
CA TYR A 427 -19.26 -10.46 1.26
C TYR A 427 -20.11 -9.52 0.39
N GLN A 428 -19.72 -9.43 -0.88
CA GLN A 428 -20.40 -8.65 -1.91
C GLN A 428 -20.99 -9.58 -2.96
N ARG A 429 -22.32 -9.64 -3.06
CA ARG A 429 -23.01 -10.57 -3.98
C ARG A 429 -22.74 -10.27 -5.46
N SER A 430 -22.47 -9.01 -5.79
CA SER A 430 -22.30 -8.50 -7.16
C SER A 430 -21.28 -7.37 -7.15
N ALA A 431 -20.20 -7.56 -7.90
CA ALA A 431 -18.98 -6.78 -7.79
C ALA A 431 -18.51 -6.29 -9.17
N ASP A 432 -18.88 -5.04 -9.50
CA ASP A 432 -18.38 -4.32 -10.67
C ASP A 432 -16.90 -3.95 -10.45
N MET A 433 -16.01 -4.64 -11.15
CA MET A 433 -14.56 -4.43 -11.05
C MET A 433 -14.12 -3.09 -11.65
N GLY A 434 -14.89 -2.51 -12.57
CA GLY A 434 -14.59 -1.24 -13.22
C GLY A 434 -14.77 -0.05 -12.29
N LEU A 435 -15.92 0.03 -11.62
CA LEU A 435 -16.29 1.18 -10.79
C LEU A 435 -16.45 0.82 -9.31
N GLY A 436 -17.30 -0.16 -8.99
CA GLY A 436 -17.73 -0.46 -7.63
C GLY A 436 -16.61 -0.97 -6.73
N VAL A 437 -15.86 -1.99 -7.16
CA VAL A 437 -14.89 -2.70 -6.31
C VAL A 437 -13.79 -1.79 -5.73
N PRO A 438 -13.13 -0.90 -6.50
CA PRO A 438 -12.19 0.06 -5.92
C PRO A 438 -12.80 0.94 -4.82
N PHE A 439 -14.07 1.32 -4.98
CA PHE A 439 -14.82 2.10 -4.00
C PHE A 439 -15.15 1.26 -2.76
N ASN A 440 -15.59 0.01 -2.95
CA ASN A 440 -15.98 -0.90 -1.87
C ASN A 440 -14.77 -1.37 -1.04
N ILE A 441 -13.60 -1.57 -1.66
CA ILE A 441 -12.35 -1.86 -0.94
C ILE A 441 -12.04 -0.73 0.03
N ALA A 442 -12.03 0.51 -0.47
CA ALA A 442 -11.74 1.68 0.36
C ALA A 442 -12.80 1.89 1.45
N SER A 443 -14.09 1.71 1.13
CA SER A 443 -15.20 1.92 2.06
C SER A 443 -15.14 0.97 3.27
N TYR A 444 -15.00 -0.34 3.05
CA TYR A 444 -14.94 -1.30 4.16
C TYR A 444 -13.58 -1.33 4.87
N ALA A 445 -12.48 -1.01 4.18
CA ALA A 445 -11.22 -0.74 4.86
C ALA A 445 -11.35 0.46 5.81
N LEU A 446 -12.01 1.54 5.38
CA LEU A 446 -12.25 2.71 6.21
C LEU A 446 -13.16 2.39 7.40
N LEU A 447 -14.27 1.67 7.18
CA LEU A 447 -15.16 1.23 8.25
C LEU A 447 -14.41 0.40 9.30
N THR A 448 -13.56 -0.52 8.86
CA THR A 448 -12.71 -1.34 9.74
C THR A 448 -11.78 -0.47 10.57
N CYS A 449 -11.11 0.51 9.94
CA CYS A 449 -10.23 1.45 10.64
C CYS A 449 -11.00 2.34 11.63
N MET A 450 -12.21 2.79 11.29
CA MET A 450 -13.06 3.59 12.18
C MET A 450 -13.51 2.79 13.40
N ILE A 451 -13.98 1.57 13.22
CA ILE A 451 -14.43 0.69 14.32
C ILE A 451 -13.25 0.31 15.21
N ALA A 452 -12.08 -0.01 14.62
CA ALA A 452 -10.87 -0.26 15.38
C ALA A 452 -10.48 0.95 16.23
N HIS A 453 -10.51 2.15 15.64
CA HIS A 453 -10.20 3.40 16.33
C HIS A 453 -11.09 3.66 17.54
N VAL A 454 -12.42 3.59 17.39
CA VAL A 454 -13.36 3.86 18.49
C VAL A 454 -13.41 2.74 19.53
N SER A 455 -12.72 1.63 19.28
CA SER A 455 -12.62 0.46 20.15
C SER A 455 -11.21 0.26 20.73
N ASP A 456 -10.30 1.24 20.54
CA ASP A 456 -8.90 1.19 20.98
C ASP A 456 -8.13 -0.06 20.48
N LEU A 457 -8.44 -0.49 19.26
CA LEU A 457 -7.78 -1.59 18.55
C LEU A 457 -6.95 -1.08 17.36
N ILE A 458 -6.01 -1.92 16.91
CA ILE A 458 -5.22 -1.68 15.69
C ILE A 458 -5.98 -2.26 14.48
N PRO A 459 -6.06 -1.57 13.33
CA PRO A 459 -6.59 -2.18 12.11
C PRO A 459 -5.76 -3.39 11.67
N GLY A 460 -6.41 -4.53 11.50
CA GLY A 460 -5.82 -5.80 11.06
C GLY A 460 -5.92 -5.95 9.55
N ASP A 461 -6.79 -6.84 9.09
CA ASP A 461 -6.96 -7.18 7.68
C ASP A 461 -8.36 -6.84 7.17
N PHE A 462 -8.45 -6.43 5.91
CA PHE A 462 -9.70 -6.40 5.17
C PHE A 462 -9.73 -7.52 4.13
N ILE A 463 -10.72 -8.40 4.22
CA ILE A 463 -10.95 -9.51 3.29
C ILE A 463 -12.22 -9.20 2.49
N HIS A 464 -12.08 -9.09 1.17
CA HIS A 464 -13.18 -8.84 0.25
C HIS A 464 -13.53 -10.14 -0.47
N VAL A 465 -14.68 -10.71 -0.16
CA VAL A 465 -15.24 -11.90 -0.81
C VAL A 465 -16.33 -11.45 -1.79
N THR A 466 -16.24 -11.86 -3.04
CA THR A 466 -17.18 -11.45 -4.08
C THR A 466 -17.90 -12.66 -4.68
N GLY A 467 -19.21 -12.53 -4.88
CA GLY A 467 -20.05 -13.49 -5.59
C GLY A 467 -19.87 -13.36 -7.09
N ASP A 468 -20.85 -12.76 -7.77
CA ASP A 468 -20.75 -12.43 -9.21
C ASP A 468 -19.76 -11.27 -9.39
N THR A 469 -18.55 -11.60 -9.81
CA THR A 469 -17.43 -10.67 -9.97
C THR A 469 -17.24 -10.40 -11.44
N HIS A 470 -17.47 -9.18 -11.87
CA HIS A 470 -17.66 -8.91 -13.30
C HIS A 470 -17.03 -7.61 -13.78
N VAL A 471 -16.79 -7.59 -15.08
CA VAL A 471 -16.40 -6.43 -15.87
C VAL A 471 -17.50 -6.19 -16.90
N TYR A 472 -18.10 -5.01 -16.92
CA TYR A 472 -18.99 -4.61 -18.00
C TYR A 472 -18.23 -4.58 -19.33
N ARG A 473 -18.86 -5.01 -20.41
CA ARG A 473 -18.23 -5.01 -21.75
C ARG A 473 -17.74 -3.62 -22.17
N THR A 474 -18.45 -2.57 -21.76
CA THR A 474 -18.06 -1.16 -22.00
C THR A 474 -16.82 -0.73 -21.23
N HIS A 475 -16.43 -1.45 -20.17
CA HIS A 475 -15.27 -1.14 -19.33
C HIS A 475 -14.02 -1.95 -19.69
N VAL A 476 -14.11 -2.95 -20.57
CA VAL A 476 -12.95 -3.79 -20.96
C VAL A 476 -11.78 -2.94 -21.47
N ARG A 477 -12.03 -2.02 -22.42
CA ARG A 477 -10.97 -1.16 -22.97
C ARG A 477 -10.38 -0.20 -21.92
N PRO A 478 -11.17 0.55 -21.14
CA PRO A 478 -10.66 1.34 -20.01
C PRO A 478 -9.84 0.54 -18.99
N LEU A 479 -10.25 -0.69 -18.69
CA LEU A 479 -9.51 -1.57 -17.77
C LEU A 479 -8.22 -2.11 -18.39
N GLN A 480 -8.20 -2.40 -19.69
CA GLN A 480 -6.96 -2.74 -20.39
C GLN A 480 -5.95 -1.58 -20.36
N GLU A 481 -6.41 -0.32 -20.44
CA GLU A 481 -5.56 0.86 -20.21
C GLU A 481 -5.05 0.89 -18.76
N GLN A 482 -5.92 0.63 -17.78
CA GLN A 482 -5.53 0.56 -16.37
C GLN A 482 -4.44 -0.49 -16.13
N LEU A 483 -4.53 -1.67 -16.76
CA LEU A 483 -3.58 -2.77 -16.60
C LEU A 483 -2.17 -2.44 -17.13
N GLN A 484 -2.02 -1.41 -17.98
CA GLN A 484 -0.69 -0.95 -18.43
C GLN A 484 -0.01 -0.01 -17.40
N LYS A 485 -0.73 0.44 -16.37
CA LYS A 485 -0.21 1.36 -15.35
C LYS A 485 0.37 0.54 -14.19
N LEU A 486 1.62 0.81 -13.83
CA LEU A 486 2.24 0.18 -12.66
C LEU A 486 1.66 0.76 -11.36
N PRO A 487 1.38 -0.07 -10.33
CA PRO A 487 1.02 0.42 -9.00
C PRO A 487 2.07 1.37 -8.43
N ARG A 488 1.61 2.29 -7.60
CA ARG A 488 2.42 3.14 -6.72
C ARG A 488 2.08 2.76 -5.27
N PRO A 489 2.93 3.11 -4.28
CA PRO A 489 2.63 2.82 -2.88
C PRO A 489 1.22 3.28 -2.50
N PHE A 490 0.51 2.42 -1.78
CA PHE A 490 -0.75 2.81 -1.17
C PHE A 490 -0.57 3.98 -0.19
N PRO A 491 -1.56 4.87 -0.05
CA PRO A 491 -1.49 5.96 0.90
C PRO A 491 -1.57 5.45 2.34
N ILE A 492 -1.25 6.34 3.29
CA ILE A 492 -1.46 6.12 4.72
C ILE A 492 -2.70 6.89 5.15
N LEU A 493 -3.66 6.20 5.77
CA LEU A 493 -4.84 6.83 6.36
C LEU A 493 -4.47 7.49 7.70
N LYS A 494 -4.84 8.75 7.86
CA LYS A 494 -4.88 9.47 9.14
C LYS A 494 -6.32 9.66 9.57
N ILE A 495 -6.61 9.31 10.81
CA ILE A 495 -7.90 9.53 11.48
C ILE A 495 -7.67 10.53 12.60
N ASN A 496 -8.59 11.47 12.79
CA ASN A 496 -8.58 12.39 13.91
C ASN A 496 -8.61 11.61 15.24
N PRO A 497 -7.56 11.72 16.09
CA PRO A 497 -7.43 10.91 17.30
C PRO A 497 -8.46 11.22 18.38
N ASP A 498 -9.11 12.39 18.32
CA ASP A 498 -10.06 12.88 19.32
C ASP A 498 -11.46 12.26 19.17
N LYS A 499 -11.73 11.58 18.04
CA LYS A 499 -13.05 11.03 17.72
C LYS A 499 -13.27 9.66 18.35
N LYS A 500 -13.95 9.63 19.50
CA LYS A 500 -14.21 8.39 20.27
C LYS A 500 -15.55 7.71 20.00
N ASN A 501 -16.40 8.32 19.18
CA ASN A 501 -17.73 7.79 18.84
C ASN A 501 -17.87 7.68 17.31
N ILE A 502 -18.38 6.55 16.83
CA ILE A 502 -18.60 6.26 15.41
C ILE A 502 -19.50 7.30 14.73
N ASP A 503 -20.47 7.84 15.46
CA ASP A 503 -21.44 8.83 14.97
C ASP A 503 -20.87 10.26 14.95
N SER A 504 -19.70 10.48 15.55
CA SER A 504 -19.09 11.81 15.67
C SER A 504 -18.18 12.20 14.50
N PHE A 505 -17.87 11.24 13.61
CA PHE A 505 -16.96 11.47 12.50
C PHE A 505 -17.58 12.38 11.43
N VAL A 506 -16.75 13.27 10.88
CA VAL A 506 -17.04 14.06 9.68
C VAL A 506 -15.93 13.87 8.65
N ALA A 507 -16.17 14.24 7.39
CA ALA A 507 -15.20 13.99 6.31
C ALA A 507 -13.81 14.62 6.56
N ALA A 508 -13.75 15.75 7.27
CA ALA A 508 -12.49 16.42 7.62
C ALA A 508 -11.62 15.63 8.62
N ASP A 509 -12.19 14.64 9.31
CA ASP A 509 -11.45 13.79 10.26
C ASP A 509 -10.54 12.77 9.58
N PHE A 510 -10.59 12.66 8.25
CA PHE A 510 -9.85 11.68 7.47
C PHE A 510 -8.88 12.34 6.49
N GLY A 511 -7.59 12.01 6.62
CA GLY A 511 -6.53 12.46 5.72
C GLY A 511 -5.83 11.29 5.03
N LEU A 512 -5.41 11.48 3.79
CA LEU A 512 -4.56 10.54 3.08
C LEU A 512 -3.17 11.14 2.91
N ILE A 513 -2.15 10.47 3.44
CA ILE A 513 -0.75 10.85 3.20
C ILE A 513 -0.22 10.02 2.05
N GLY A 514 0.37 10.71 1.07
CA GLY A 514 1.10 10.02 0.00
C GLY A 514 0.23 9.44 -1.09
N TYR A 515 -1.05 9.83 -1.20
CA TYR A 515 -1.89 9.38 -2.29
C TYR A 515 -1.50 10.08 -3.60
N ASP A 516 -0.71 9.39 -4.42
CA ASP A 516 -0.24 9.85 -5.72
C ASP A 516 -0.70 8.85 -6.80
N PRO A 517 -2.01 8.77 -7.13
CA PRO A 517 -2.50 7.84 -8.14
C PRO A 517 -2.14 8.31 -9.55
N HIS A 518 -2.27 7.41 -10.52
CA HIS A 518 -2.41 7.78 -11.91
C HIS A 518 -3.74 8.49 -12.16
N GLU A 519 -3.83 9.14 -13.32
CA GLU A 519 -5.01 9.92 -13.70
C GLU A 519 -6.31 9.09 -13.70
N LYS A 520 -7.43 9.83 -13.56
CA LYS A 520 -8.77 9.24 -13.63
C LYS A 520 -8.96 8.54 -14.98
N ILE A 521 -9.58 7.36 -14.94
CA ILE A 521 -10.03 6.64 -16.13
C ILE A 521 -11.56 6.74 -16.15
N GLU A 522 -12.11 7.33 -17.21
CA GLU A 522 -13.55 7.50 -17.34
C GLU A 522 -14.24 6.15 -17.67
N MET A 523 -15.21 5.79 -16.84
CA MET A 523 -16.07 4.62 -17.02
C MET A 523 -17.50 5.04 -16.68
N LYS A 524 -18.43 4.81 -17.59
CA LYS A 524 -19.86 5.14 -17.38
C LYS A 524 -20.51 4.05 -16.54
N MET A 525 -21.28 4.45 -15.53
CA MET A 525 -22.10 3.52 -14.75
C MET A 525 -23.18 2.91 -15.65
N ALA A 526 -23.42 1.61 -15.50
CA ALA A 526 -24.53 0.93 -16.14
C ALA A 526 -25.77 1.07 -15.24
N VAL A 527 -26.81 1.75 -15.73
CA VAL A 527 -28.06 1.99 -14.98
C VAL A 527 -29.04 0.86 -15.24
#